data_AF-A0A0D0QDB2-F1
#
_entry.id   AF-A0A0D0QDB2-F1
#
_cell.length_a   1.000
_cell.length_b   1.000
_cell.length_c   1.000
_cell.angle_alpha   90.00
_cell.angle_beta   90.00
_cell.angle_gamma   90.00
#
_symmetry.space_group_name_H-M   'P 1'
#
loop_
_entity.id
_entity.type
_entity.pdbx_description
1 polymer ?
#
loop_
_entity_poly.entity_id
_entity_poly.type
_entity_poly.pdbx_seq_one_letter_code
_entity_poly.pdbx_strand_id
1 'polypeptide(L)' 'MIDQAPMPDPDEGRTLILLTRHYNGLEEKPGRLYLEPREETPADKIDFTDPRKIRATWEAGEEDGRQFLRENGFQ' A
#
# COMPACT_ATOMS: atom_id res chain seq x y z
N MET A 1 5.64 2.65 -15.06
CA MET A 1 6.61 2.49 -13.96
C MET A 1 5.81 2.61 -12.68
N ILE A 2 5.67 1.51 -11.94
CA ILE A 2 4.64 1.31 -10.90
C ILE A 2 5.15 1.74 -9.52
N ASP A 3 6.46 1.64 -9.27
CA ASP A 3 7.16 2.26 -8.15
C ASP A 3 8.06 3.41 -8.66
N GLN A 4 8.01 4.57 -7.99
CA GLN A 4 8.92 5.70 -8.20
C GLN A 4 9.71 6.01 -6.91
N ALA A 5 9.49 5.22 -5.86
CA ALA A 5 10.19 5.36 -4.61
C ALA A 5 11.65 4.94 -4.81
N PRO A 6 12.62 5.69 -4.28
CA PRO A 6 14.02 5.26 -4.29
C PRO A 6 14.14 3.95 -3.52
N MET A 7 14.90 3.00 -4.08
CA MET A 7 15.26 1.77 -3.39
C MET A 7 16.40 2.05 -2.39
N PRO A 8 16.56 1.22 -1.34
CA PRO A 8 17.74 1.27 -0.49
C PRO A 8 19.03 1.14 -1.31
N ASP A 9 20.10 1.78 -0.83
CA ASP A 9 21.45 1.65 -1.37
C ASP A 9 22.42 1.29 -0.23
N PRO A 10 22.95 0.06 -0.18
CA PRO A 10 22.76 -1.01 -1.16
C PRO A 10 21.33 -1.61 -1.14
N ASP A 11 20.83 -2.11 -2.28
CA ASP A 11 19.51 -2.77 -2.42
C ASP A 11 19.54 -4.18 -1.82
N GLU A 12 19.65 -4.25 -0.49
CA GLU A 12 19.76 -5.47 0.29
C GLU A 12 18.57 -5.65 1.25
N GLY A 13 18.21 -6.92 1.51
CA GLY A 13 17.18 -7.27 2.49
C GLY A 13 15.78 -7.40 1.88
N ARG A 14 14.76 -6.95 2.64
CA ARG A 14 13.35 -7.04 2.27
C ARG A 14 12.70 -5.66 2.30
N THR A 15 12.06 -5.28 1.21
CA THR A 15 11.34 -4.00 1.06
C THR A 15 9.85 -4.25 0.90
N LEU A 16 9.03 -3.66 1.78
CA LEU A 16 7.58 -3.58 1.62
C LEU A 16 7.23 -2.29 0.87
N ILE A 17 6.49 -2.41 -0.22
CA ILE A 17 6.07 -1.32 -1.10
C ILE A 17 4.56 -1.21 -1.02
N LEU A 18 4.06 -0.14 -0.40
CA LEU A 18 2.63 0.15 -0.29
C LEU A 18 2.16 0.89 -1.55
N LEU A 19 1.20 0.31 -2.25
CA LEU A 19 0.60 0.89 -3.44
C LEU A 19 -0.68 1.64 -3.08
N THR A 20 -1.06 2.62 -3.90
CA THR A 20 -2.26 3.45 -3.66
C THR A 20 -3.46 3.04 -4.49
N ARG A 21 -3.33 1.99 -5.32
CA ARG A 21 -4.36 1.45 -6.21
C ARG A 21 -3.90 0.10 -6.76
N HIS A 22 -4.81 -0.60 -7.43
CA HIS A 22 -4.47 -1.78 -8.20
C HIS A 22 -3.70 -1.45 -9.48
N TYR A 23 -2.66 -2.24 -9.76
CA TYR A 23 -1.84 -2.13 -10.96
C TYR A 23 -1.87 -3.44 -11.76
N ASN A 24 -2.23 -3.33 -13.03
CA ASN A 24 -2.06 -4.44 -13.96
C ASN A 24 -0.58 -4.63 -14.30
N GLY A 25 -0.12 -5.88 -14.31
CA GLY A 25 1.24 -6.23 -14.70
C GLY A 25 2.30 -5.96 -13.63
N LEU A 26 1.94 -6.09 -12.35
CA LEU A 26 2.93 -6.17 -11.28
C LEU A 26 3.79 -7.42 -11.48
N GLU A 27 5.09 -7.19 -11.70
CA GLU A 27 6.08 -8.26 -11.78
C GLU A 27 6.64 -8.53 -10.38
N GLU A 28 6.67 -9.79 -9.98
CA GLU A 28 7.35 -10.21 -8.76
C GLU A 28 8.85 -9.94 -8.88
N LYS A 29 9.43 -9.32 -7.85
CA LYS A 29 10.87 -9.04 -7.76
C LYS A 29 11.42 -9.62 -6.47
N PRO A 30 12.53 -10.37 -6.50
CA PRO A 30 13.17 -10.86 -5.29
C PRO A 30 13.44 -9.74 -4.28
N GLY A 31 13.17 -10.00 -3.00
CA GLY A 31 13.36 -9.02 -1.92
C GLY A 31 12.30 -7.92 -1.84
N ARG A 32 11.30 -7.90 -2.72
CA ARG A 32 10.23 -6.89 -2.73
C ARG A 32 8.87 -7.53 -2.51
N LEU A 33 8.06 -6.87 -1.70
CA LEU A 33 6.67 -7.22 -1.49
C LEU A 33 5.82 -6.01 -1.86
N TYR A 34 5.05 -6.14 -2.94
CA TYR A 34 4.07 -5.12 -3.35
C TYR A 34 2.75 -5.41 -2.64
N LEU A 35 2.25 -4.45 -1.87
CA LEU A 35 0.96 -4.54 -1.18
C LEU A 35 0.00 -3.52 -1.79
N GLU A 36 -1.01 -4.02 -2.48
CA GLU A 36 -2.11 -3.23 -3.01
C GLU A 36 -3.13 -2.92 -1.90
N PRO A 37 -3.86 -1.78 -1.97
CA PRO A 37 -5.00 -1.59 -1.10
C PRO A 37 -6.06 -2.64 -1.45
N ARG A 38 -6.85 -3.09 -0.48
CA ARG A 38 -7.85 -4.14 -0.72
C ARG A 38 -9.02 -3.62 -1.55
N GLU A 39 -9.38 -2.37 -1.34
CA GLU A 39 -10.41 -1.64 -2.06
C GLU A 39 -9.84 -0.32 -2.56
N GLU A 40 -10.53 0.32 -3.52
CA GLU A 40 -10.12 1.64 -3.99
C GLU A 40 -10.13 2.68 -2.85
N THR A 41 -9.09 3.51 -2.79
CA THR A 41 -8.94 4.52 -1.75
C THR A 41 -10.10 5.53 -1.80
N PRO A 42 -10.87 5.74 -0.71
CA PRO A 42 -12.07 6.60 -0.73
C PRO A 42 -11.83 8.08 -1.06
N ALA A 43 -10.63 8.60 -0.79
CA ALA A 43 -10.23 9.96 -1.15
C ALA A 43 -9.40 9.96 -2.44
N ASP A 44 -9.84 10.72 -3.44
CA ASP A 44 -9.02 11.05 -4.61
C ASP A 44 -8.24 12.36 -4.40
N LYS A 45 -7.32 12.68 -5.31
CA LYS A 45 -6.42 13.84 -5.26
C LYS A 45 -7.10 15.19 -5.08
N ILE A 46 -8.38 15.31 -5.40
CA ILE A 46 -9.17 16.55 -5.27
C ILE A 46 -10.00 16.62 -3.98
N ASP A 47 -10.02 15.55 -3.18
CA ASP A 47 -10.92 15.38 -2.04
C ASP A 47 -10.30 15.75 -0.68
N PHE A 48 -9.11 16.33 -0.66
CA PHE A 48 -8.38 16.66 0.58
C PHE A 48 -9.09 17.70 1.47
N THR A 49 -10.19 18.30 1.02
CA THR A 49 -11.04 19.18 1.82
C THR A 49 -12.23 18.47 2.46
N ASP A 50 -12.52 17.21 2.11
CA ASP A 50 -13.59 16.44 2.74
C ASP A 50 -13.03 15.62 3.92
N PRO A 51 -13.28 16.04 5.17
CA PRO A 51 -12.75 15.34 6.34
C PRO A 51 -13.30 13.92 6.49
N ARG A 52 -14.47 13.61 5.90
CA ARG A 52 -15.04 12.26 5.95
C ARG A 52 -14.27 11.32 5.05
N LYS A 53 -13.90 11.76 3.84
CA LYS A 53 -13.09 10.95 2.91
C LYS A 53 -11.69 10.68 3.46
N ILE A 54 -11.08 11.66 4.14
CA ILE A 54 -9.79 11.47 4.82
C ILE A 54 -9.91 10.38 5.90
N ARG A 55 -10.94 10.48 6.75
CA ARG A 55 -11.18 9.48 7.81
C ARG A 55 -11.44 8.09 7.25
N ALA A 56 -12.29 7.97 6.23
CA ALA A 56 -12.58 6.70 5.58
C ALA A 56 -11.33 6.07 4.97
N THR A 57 -10.46 6.88 4.36
CA THR A 57 -9.17 6.41 3.80
C THR A 57 -8.24 5.89 4.90
N TRP A 58 -8.19 6.59 6.04
CA TRP A 58 -7.42 6.12 7.20
C TRP A 58 -7.94 4.78 7.73
N GLU A 59 -9.25 4.67 7.95
CA GLU A 59 -9.89 3.46 8.48
C GLU A 59 -9.70 2.25 7.55
N ALA A 60 -9.77 2.47 6.22
CA ALA A 60 -9.47 1.45 5.23
C ALA A 60 -8.03 0.94 5.35
N GLY A 61 -7.05 1.86 5.43
CA GLY A 61 -5.64 1.50 5.57
C GLY A 61 -5.34 0.75 6.88
N GLU A 62 -6.00 1.12 7.98
CA GLU A 62 -5.87 0.37 9.24
C GLU A 62 -6.40 -1.05 9.13
N GLU A 63 -7.55 -1.26 8.47
CA GLU A 63 -8.11 -2.60 8.30
C GLU A 63 -7.25 -3.47 7.39
N ASP A 64 -6.75 -2.90 6.29
CA ASP A 64 -5.80 -3.59 5.40
C ASP A 64 -4.53 -3.99 6.14
N GLY A 65 -4.00 -3.10 7.00
CA GLY A 65 -2.86 -3.39 7.85
C GLY A 65 -3.13 -4.53 8.85
N ARG A 66 -4.30 -4.51 9.53
CA ARG A 66 -4.68 -5.60 10.44
C ARG A 66 -4.83 -6.93 9.71
N GLN A 67 -5.41 -6.92 8.52
CA GLN A 67 -5.56 -8.12 7.70
C GLN A 67 -4.19 -8.66 7.27
N PHE A 68 -3.30 -7.79 6.81
CA PHE A 68 -1.92 -8.17 6.45
C PHE A 68 -1.20 -8.84 7.61
N LEU A 69 -1.30 -8.30 8.83
CA LEU A 69 -0.69 -8.88 10.02
C LEU A 69 -1.26 -10.29 10.29
N ARG A 70 -2.60 -10.45 10.25
CA ARG A 70 -3.26 -11.75 10.44
C ARG A 70 -2.80 -12.79 9.43
N GLU A 71 -2.76 -12.43 8.14
CA GLU A 71 -2.37 -13.33 7.05
C GLU A 71 -0.90 -13.76 7.12
N ASN A 72 -0.05 -12.94 7.75
CA ASN A 72 1.38 -13.20 7.89
C ASN A 72 1.77 -13.69 9.30
N GLY A 73 0.80 -14.04 10.15
CA GLY A 73 1.04 -14.65 11.45
C GLY A 73 1.56 -13.68 12.52
N PHE A 74 1.37 -12.38 12.33
CA PHE A 74 1.69 -11.36 13.33
C PHE A 74 0.45 -11.09 14.22
N GLN A 75 0.66 -11.00 15.54
CA GLN A 75 -0.39 -10.72 16.55
C GLN A 75 -0.18 -9.37 17.20
#